data_AF-A0A2E9LNQ6-F1
#
_entry.id   AF-A0A2E9LNQ6-F1
#
_cell.length_a   1.000
_cell.length_b   1.000
_cell.length_c   1.000
_cell.angle_alpha   90.00
_cell.angle_beta   90.00
_cell.angle_gamma   90.00
#
_symmetry.space_group_name_H-M   'P 1'
#
loop_
_entity.id
_entity.type
_entity.pdbx_description
1 polymer ?
#
loop_
_entity_poly.entity_id
_entity_poly.type
_entity_poly.pdbx_seq_one_letter_code
_entity_poly.pdbx_strand_id
1 'polypeptide(L)'
;MRARTSGVIKLSAIYSAPGIIYIYSGYLSHTSVQACFECSLAYPKQAGRVYHVACHKIVRHELGQAILTRAPAVTDSEDQMTLNEFIEDAFNTEHEYLMDALGDITTDELMWRAGPDANPIGWILWHMTRVEDMWFQFFIQRETEIWARDGWDEKFGLPVRDNGFDHTLEQVAAFPAYDLAEMLKYGAEVRAATLNYLKTVTPKQMDIVPREARPEMSIGRIFRQVVGEVYQHQGHIAYLKGLQRSGK
;
A
#
# COMPACT_ATOMS: atom_id res chain seq x y z
N MET A 1 -61.39 -7.19 20.24
CA MET A 1 -60.70 -7.75 19.06
C MET A 1 -59.56 -6.81 18.69
N ARG A 2 -58.30 -7.21 18.95
CA ARG A 2 -57.10 -6.52 18.44
C ARG A 2 -56.39 -7.50 17.51
N ALA A 3 -56.20 -7.10 16.26
CA ALA A 3 -55.42 -7.84 15.28
C ALA A 3 -53.97 -7.97 15.77
N ARG A 4 -53.43 -9.19 15.81
CA ARG A 4 -51.99 -9.41 15.97
C ARG A 4 -51.36 -9.25 14.59
N THR A 5 -50.56 -8.21 14.41
CA THR A 5 -49.66 -8.10 13.27
C THR A 5 -48.59 -9.21 13.40
N SER A 6 -48.59 -10.13 12.44
CA SER A 6 -47.57 -11.15 12.25
C SER A 6 -46.27 -10.46 11.82
N GLY A 7 -45.36 -10.22 12.77
CA GLY A 7 -44.02 -9.72 12.47
C GLY A 7 -43.20 -10.81 11.79
N VAL A 8 -42.86 -10.63 10.52
CA VAL A 8 -41.82 -11.42 9.87
C VAL A 8 -40.51 -10.65 9.92
N ILE A 9 -39.48 -11.26 10.50
CA ILE A 9 -38.14 -10.67 10.59
C ILE A 9 -37.30 -11.21 9.44
N LYS A 10 -36.74 -10.31 8.62
CA LYS A 10 -35.72 -10.65 7.62
C LYS A 10 -34.38 -10.82 8.35
N LEU A 11 -33.90 -12.05 8.47
CA LEU A 11 -32.58 -12.35 9.02
C LEU A 11 -31.63 -12.68 7.87
N SER A 12 -30.62 -11.86 7.69
CA SER A 12 -29.46 -12.14 6.84
C SER A 12 -28.31 -12.58 7.74
N ALA A 13 -27.95 -13.87 7.70
CA ALA A 13 -26.75 -14.37 8.34
C ALA A 13 -25.66 -14.55 7.28
N ILE A 14 -24.50 -13.94 7.51
CA ILE A 14 -23.31 -14.12 6.68
C ILE A 14 -22.42 -15.12 7.41
N TYR A 15 -22.20 -16.28 6.80
CA TYR A 15 -21.21 -17.25 7.27
C TYR A 15 -20.03 -17.25 6.30
N SER A 16 -18.83 -16.98 6.82
CA SER A 16 -17.58 -17.10 6.06
C SER A 16 -16.80 -18.33 6.56
N ALA A 17 -16.73 -19.36 5.73
CA ALA A 17 -15.57 -20.26 5.69
C ALA A 17 -14.72 -19.86 4.47
N PRO A 18 -13.43 -20.25 4.36
CA PRO A 18 -12.61 -19.84 3.23
C PRO A 18 -13.21 -20.37 1.92
N GLY A 19 -13.68 -19.46 1.07
CA GLY A 19 -14.05 -19.74 -0.32
C GLY A 19 -15.51 -19.99 -0.66
N ILE A 20 -16.47 -19.97 0.28
CA ILE A 20 -17.91 -20.12 -0.06
C ILE A 20 -18.79 -19.22 0.82
N ILE A 21 -19.55 -18.32 0.18
CA ILE A 21 -20.60 -17.49 0.82
C ILE A 21 -21.96 -18.15 0.55
N TYR A 22 -22.67 -18.53 1.60
CA TYR A 22 -24.07 -18.94 1.51
C TYR A 22 -24.97 -17.80 1.97
N ILE A 23 -25.79 -17.27 1.06
CA ILE A 23 -26.83 -16.29 1.40
C ILE A 23 -28.15 -17.03 1.54
N TYR A 24 -28.64 -17.19 2.76
CA TYR A 24 -30.00 -17.68 3.00
C TYR A 24 -30.95 -16.50 3.09
N SER A 25 -31.93 -16.44 2.18
CA SER A 25 -33.07 -15.53 2.28
C SER A 25 -34.33 -16.38 2.42
N GLY A 26 -34.93 -16.39 3.61
CA GLY A 26 -36.18 -17.09 3.89
C GLY A 26 -36.97 -16.42 5.00
N TYR A 27 -38.30 -16.57 4.96
CA TYR A 27 -39.24 -16.07 5.97
C TYR A 27 -39.42 -17.19 7.01
N LEU A 28 -38.88 -17.02 8.22
CA LEU A 28 -39.09 -17.98 9.33
C LEU A 28 -40.13 -17.44 10.31
N SER A 29 -40.96 -18.33 10.85
CA SER A 29 -41.89 -17.99 11.93
C SER A 29 -41.14 -17.79 13.26
N HIS A 30 -41.73 -17.01 14.17
CA HIS A 30 -41.08 -16.56 15.42
C HIS A 30 -40.59 -17.69 16.33
N THR A 31 -41.23 -18.86 16.28
CA THR A 31 -40.87 -20.07 17.05
C THR A 31 -39.56 -20.72 16.59
N SER A 32 -39.18 -20.55 15.32
CA SER A 32 -37.99 -21.20 14.74
C SER A 32 -36.69 -20.47 15.07
N VAL A 33 -36.78 -19.15 15.32
CA VAL A 33 -35.63 -18.29 15.67
C VAL A 33 -35.13 -18.57 17.09
N GLN A 34 -36.05 -18.88 18.02
CA GLN A 34 -35.74 -19.16 19.43
C GLN A 34 -34.87 -20.43 19.58
N ALA A 35 -35.17 -21.48 18.81
CA ALA A 35 -34.45 -22.76 18.87
C ALA A 35 -33.00 -22.67 18.35
N CYS A 36 -32.72 -21.83 17.35
CA CYS A 36 -31.36 -21.60 16.86
C CYS A 36 -30.51 -20.80 17.85
N PHE A 37 -31.11 -19.87 18.59
CA PHE A 37 -30.39 -19.01 19.55
C PHE A 37 -29.97 -19.78 20.81
N GLU A 38 -30.85 -20.64 21.34
CA GLU A 38 -30.57 -21.47 22.52
C GLU A 38 -29.46 -22.49 22.27
N CYS A 39 -29.33 -23.03 21.04
CA CYS A 39 -28.28 -23.98 20.69
C CYS A 39 -26.88 -23.33 20.66
N SER A 40 -26.78 -22.03 20.34
CA SER A 40 -25.50 -21.31 20.32
C SER A 40 -24.98 -20.93 21.72
N LEU A 41 -25.89 -20.77 22.69
CA LEU A 41 -25.55 -20.37 24.06
C LEU A 41 -25.11 -21.55 24.95
N ALA A 42 -25.41 -22.80 24.54
CA ALA A 42 -25.10 -23.98 25.33
C ALA A 42 -23.63 -24.47 25.21
N TYR A 43 -22.83 -23.94 24.28
CA TYR A 43 -21.44 -24.40 24.05
C TYR A 43 -20.45 -23.25 23.83
N PRO A 44 -19.99 -22.58 24.90
CA PRO A 44 -18.92 -21.62 24.78
C PRO A 44 -17.56 -22.35 24.64
N LYS A 45 -16.95 -22.19 23.46
CA LYS A 45 -15.52 -22.34 23.16
C LYS A 45 -14.73 -23.42 23.93
N GLN A 46 -14.46 -24.55 23.28
CA GLN A 46 -13.18 -25.25 23.46
C GLN A 46 -12.58 -25.63 22.09
N ALA A 47 -11.27 -25.46 21.99
CA ALA A 47 -10.49 -25.49 20.77
C ALA A 47 -10.58 -26.82 20.00
N GLY A 48 -10.67 -26.71 18.67
CA GLY A 48 -10.00 -27.67 17.78
C GLY A 48 -10.77 -28.87 17.23
N ARG A 49 -12.08 -29.06 17.47
CA ARG A 49 -12.87 -30.09 16.75
C ARG A 49 -14.29 -29.64 16.44
N VAL A 50 -14.65 -29.61 15.16
CA VAL A 50 -16.01 -29.33 14.68
C VAL A 50 -16.87 -30.58 14.93
N TYR A 51 -17.86 -30.48 15.83
CA TYR A 51 -18.89 -31.51 15.99
C TYR A 51 -19.95 -31.35 14.89
N HIS A 52 -19.94 -32.28 13.95
CA HIS A 52 -20.97 -32.45 12.91
C HIS A 52 -22.14 -33.26 13.46
N VAL A 53 -23.09 -32.68 14.21
CA VAL A 53 -24.34 -33.41 14.50
C VAL A 53 -25.55 -32.48 14.67
N ALA A 54 -26.61 -32.80 13.92
CA ALA A 54 -28.01 -32.47 14.16
C ALA A 54 -28.50 -31.02 13.98
N CYS A 55 -28.41 -30.50 12.74
CA CYS A 55 -29.41 -29.51 12.28
C CYS A 55 -30.03 -29.87 10.93
N HIS A 56 -29.88 -31.12 10.49
CA HIS A 56 -30.26 -31.55 9.14
C HIS A 56 -31.71 -32.07 9.02
N LYS A 57 -32.38 -32.38 10.13
CA LYS A 57 -33.71 -33.04 10.11
C LYS A 57 -34.90 -32.09 10.18
N ILE A 58 -34.77 -30.89 10.74
CA ILE A 58 -35.93 -29.99 10.92
C ILE A 58 -36.21 -29.19 9.64
N VAL A 59 -35.19 -28.83 8.85
CA VAL A 59 -35.37 -27.93 7.69
C VAL A 59 -35.88 -28.65 6.43
N ARG A 60 -35.78 -29.99 6.35
CA ARG A 60 -36.17 -30.74 5.13
C ARG A 60 -37.67 -30.93 4.94
N HIS A 61 -38.50 -30.76 5.98
CA HIS A 61 -39.91 -31.15 5.91
C HIS A 61 -40.87 -30.02 5.51
N GLU A 62 -40.41 -28.75 5.48
CA GLU A 62 -41.26 -27.60 5.13
C GLU A 62 -40.82 -26.82 3.88
N LEU A 63 -39.65 -27.11 3.31
CA LEU A 63 -39.17 -26.44 2.10
C LEU A 63 -39.27 -27.38 0.90
N GLY A 64 -40.47 -27.41 0.30
CA GLY A 64 -40.67 -27.99 -1.03
C GLY A 64 -39.71 -27.35 -2.02
N GLN A 65 -38.96 -28.19 -2.74
CA GLN A 65 -38.11 -27.90 -3.90
C GLN A 65 -37.75 -26.42 -4.13
N ALA A 66 -37.00 -25.83 -3.18
CA ALA A 66 -36.27 -24.60 -3.49
C ALA A 66 -35.12 -25.02 -4.41
N ILE A 67 -35.24 -24.68 -5.69
CA ILE A 67 -34.18 -24.79 -6.68
C ILE A 67 -32.94 -24.13 -6.07
N LEU A 68 -31.92 -24.93 -5.77
CA LEU A 68 -30.59 -24.42 -5.46
C LEU A 68 -30.02 -23.83 -6.75
N THR A 69 -30.45 -22.61 -7.09
CA THR A 69 -29.73 -21.83 -8.09
C THR A 69 -28.38 -21.51 -7.48
N ARG A 70 -27.34 -22.14 -8.01
CA ARG A 70 -25.95 -21.74 -7.76
C ARG A 70 -25.91 -20.24 -8.04
N ALA A 71 -25.59 -19.43 -7.02
CA ALA A 71 -25.31 -18.02 -7.26
C ALA A 71 -24.30 -17.96 -8.41
N PRO A 72 -24.49 -17.08 -9.42
CA PRO A 72 -23.49 -16.93 -10.46
C PRO A 72 -22.14 -16.75 -9.77
N ALA A 73 -21.12 -17.45 -10.24
CA ALA A 73 -19.76 -17.17 -9.80
C ALA A 73 -19.58 -15.65 -9.93
N VAL A 74 -19.08 -14.99 -8.89
CA VAL A 74 -18.61 -13.62 -9.02
C VAL A 74 -17.57 -13.68 -10.12
N THR A 75 -17.97 -13.28 -11.33
CA THR A 75 -17.06 -13.10 -12.44
C THR A 75 -16.16 -11.97 -12.00
N ASP A 76 -14.85 -12.18 -11.99
CA ASP A 76 -13.86 -11.11 -11.80
C ASP A 76 -14.33 -9.92 -12.66
N SER A 77 -14.81 -8.88 -12.01
CA SER A 77 -15.25 -7.68 -12.71
C SER A 77 -13.99 -7.07 -13.33
N GLU A 78 -14.04 -6.74 -14.62
CA GLU A 78 -12.99 -6.01 -15.37
C GLU A 78 -12.68 -4.60 -14.79
N ASP A 79 -13.15 -4.30 -13.57
CA ASP A 79 -13.19 -3.00 -12.90
C ASP A 79 -12.51 -3.04 -11.51
N GLN A 80 -11.71 -4.07 -11.22
CA GLN A 80 -10.90 -4.13 -9.99
C GLN A 80 -9.46 -3.68 -10.27
N MET A 81 -9.03 -2.63 -9.57
CA MET A 81 -7.64 -2.18 -9.58
C MET A 81 -6.71 -3.33 -9.16
N THR A 82 -5.74 -3.63 -10.02
CA THR A 82 -4.67 -4.58 -9.75
C THR A 82 -3.66 -4.00 -8.77
N LEU A 83 -2.85 -4.85 -8.14
CA LEU A 83 -1.79 -4.40 -7.24
C LEU A 83 -0.76 -3.50 -7.95
N ASN A 84 -0.45 -3.78 -9.22
CA ASN A 84 0.49 -2.96 -9.98
C ASN A 84 -0.11 -1.59 -10.27
N GLU A 85 -1.38 -1.51 -10.64
CA GLU A 85 -2.08 -0.23 -10.83
C GLU A 85 -2.13 0.57 -9.53
N PHE A 86 -2.38 -0.07 -8.37
CA PHE A 86 -2.33 0.60 -7.07
C PHE A 86 -0.93 1.19 -6.76
N ILE A 87 0.14 0.44 -7.04
CA ILE A 87 1.51 0.91 -6.79
C ILE A 87 1.88 2.04 -7.75
N GLU A 88 1.52 1.92 -9.03
CA GLU A 88 1.73 2.98 -10.03
C GLU A 88 0.97 4.25 -9.67
N ASP A 89 -0.31 4.12 -9.30
CA ASP A 89 -1.16 5.23 -8.85
C ASP A 89 -0.59 5.93 -7.60
N ALA A 90 -0.08 5.17 -6.64
CA ALA A 90 0.57 5.73 -5.45
C ALA A 90 1.83 6.54 -5.80
N PHE A 91 2.68 6.06 -6.70
CA PHE A 91 3.85 6.83 -7.15
C PHE A 91 3.47 8.06 -7.95
N ASN A 92 2.46 7.98 -8.81
CA ASN A 92 2.00 9.12 -9.60
C ASN A 92 1.39 10.20 -8.71
N THR A 93 0.55 9.79 -7.75
CA THR A 93 -0.07 10.69 -6.79
C THR A 93 0.97 11.36 -5.88
N GLU A 94 1.97 10.61 -5.40
CA GLU A 94 3.09 11.21 -4.67
C GLU A 94 3.83 12.26 -5.51
N HIS A 95 4.08 11.96 -6.78
CA HIS A 95 4.75 12.87 -7.68
C HIS A 95 3.98 14.19 -7.86
N GLU A 96 2.64 14.13 -7.98
CA GLU A 96 1.79 15.32 -8.01
C GLU A 96 1.99 16.19 -6.76
N TYR A 97 1.92 15.59 -5.57
CA TYR A 97 2.15 16.31 -4.31
C TYR A 97 3.57 16.86 -4.17
N LEU A 98 4.56 16.16 -4.71
CA LEU A 98 5.93 16.63 -4.75
C LEU A 98 6.06 17.84 -5.68
N MET A 99 5.44 17.81 -6.87
CA MET A 99 5.47 18.94 -7.81
C MET A 99 4.73 20.15 -7.25
N ASP A 100 3.60 19.96 -6.55
CA ASP A 100 2.92 21.03 -5.83
C ASP A 100 3.81 21.66 -4.75
N ALA A 101 4.55 20.82 -4.02
CA ALA A 101 5.48 21.28 -2.99
C ALA A 101 6.70 22.02 -3.58
N LEU A 102 7.14 21.69 -4.79
CA LEU A 102 8.34 22.26 -5.42
C LEU A 102 8.06 23.38 -6.43
N GLY A 103 6.84 23.51 -6.95
CA GLY A 103 6.54 24.32 -8.14
C GLY A 103 6.90 25.81 -8.06
N ASP A 104 6.95 26.38 -6.86
CA ASP A 104 7.34 27.78 -6.60
C ASP A 104 8.47 27.90 -5.56
N ILE A 105 9.23 26.83 -5.31
CA ILE A 105 10.34 26.86 -4.33
C ILE A 105 11.51 27.66 -4.90
N THR A 106 12.11 28.54 -4.07
CA THR A 106 13.34 29.24 -4.47
C THR A 106 14.58 28.41 -4.15
N THR A 107 15.73 28.75 -4.75
CA THR A 107 17.02 28.12 -4.40
C THR A 107 17.35 28.28 -2.91
N ASP A 108 17.05 29.44 -2.31
CA ASP A 108 17.26 29.68 -0.88
C ASP A 108 16.36 28.79 -0.01
N GLU A 109 15.11 28.58 -0.43
CA GLU A 109 14.19 27.66 0.25
C GLU A 109 14.64 26.21 0.08
N LEU A 110 15.12 25.83 -1.11
CA LEU A 110 15.67 24.50 -1.38
C LEU A 110 16.86 24.18 -0.46
N MET A 111 17.68 25.17 -0.11
CA MET A 111 18.81 25.00 0.80
C MET A 111 18.47 25.24 2.28
N TRP A 112 17.22 25.59 2.56
CA TRP A 112 16.79 25.85 3.93
C TRP A 112 16.56 24.56 4.73
N ARG A 113 16.82 24.63 6.04
CA ARG A 113 16.58 23.58 7.03
C ARG A 113 16.12 24.16 8.35
N ALA A 114 15.29 23.40 9.08
CA ALA A 114 14.66 23.85 10.33
C ALA A 114 15.64 24.07 11.51
N GLY A 115 16.87 23.57 11.40
CA GLY A 115 17.91 23.72 12.41
C GLY A 115 19.24 23.14 11.93
N PRO A 116 20.33 23.32 12.70
CA PRO A 116 21.68 22.86 12.33
C PRO A 116 21.78 21.34 12.17
N ASP A 117 20.89 20.59 12.83
CA ASP A 117 20.86 19.12 12.80
C ASP A 117 19.82 18.56 11.82
N ALA A 118 19.09 19.43 11.12
CA ALA A 118 18.10 19.02 10.14
C ALA A 118 18.70 18.93 8.73
N ASN A 119 18.09 18.10 7.89
CA ASN A 119 18.43 18.02 6.47
C ASN A 119 17.78 19.19 5.70
N PRO A 120 18.50 19.82 4.77
CA PRO A 120 17.89 20.81 3.88
C PRO A 120 16.96 20.16 2.85
N ILE A 121 16.00 20.92 2.33
CA ILE A 121 14.98 20.43 1.39
C ILE A 121 15.61 19.75 0.17
N GLY A 122 16.64 20.35 -0.42
CA GLY A 122 17.35 19.79 -1.58
C GLY A 122 18.05 18.47 -1.26
N TRP A 123 18.60 18.31 -0.06
CA TRP A 123 19.17 17.03 0.35
C TRP A 123 18.09 15.96 0.45
N ILE A 124 16.92 16.28 1.00
CA ILE A 124 15.79 15.35 1.14
C ILE A 124 15.29 14.88 -0.24
N LEU A 125 15.13 15.82 -1.17
CA LEU A 125 14.72 15.53 -2.56
C LEU A 125 15.72 14.61 -3.29
N TRP A 126 17.01 14.90 -3.15
CA TRP A 126 18.05 14.04 -3.72
C TRP A 126 18.05 12.65 -3.06
N HIS A 127 17.99 12.60 -1.72
CA HIS A 127 18.03 11.38 -0.93
C HIS A 127 16.89 10.41 -1.30
N MET A 128 15.64 10.88 -1.33
CA MET A 128 14.51 10.01 -1.68
C MET A 128 14.65 9.40 -3.08
N THR A 129 15.21 10.17 -4.03
CA THR A 129 15.47 9.71 -5.40
C THR A 129 16.59 8.67 -5.43
N ARG A 130 17.68 8.88 -4.67
CA ARG A 130 18.79 7.92 -4.54
C ARG A 130 18.36 6.62 -3.87
N VAL A 131 17.46 6.69 -2.89
CA VAL A 131 16.90 5.50 -2.22
C VAL A 131 16.06 4.68 -3.20
N GLU A 132 15.21 5.32 -4.01
CA GLU A 132 14.45 4.65 -5.07
C GLU A 132 15.38 3.96 -6.09
N ASP A 133 16.37 4.70 -6.63
CA ASP A 133 17.36 4.17 -7.59
C ASP A 133 18.12 2.95 -7.03
N MET A 134 18.64 3.07 -5.80
CA MET A 134 19.37 1.99 -5.14
C MET A 134 18.51 0.74 -4.92
N TRP A 135 17.27 0.89 -4.46
CA TRP A 135 16.38 -0.26 -4.24
C TRP A 135 16.01 -0.96 -5.55
N PHE A 136 15.66 -0.21 -6.60
CA PHE A 136 15.18 -0.83 -7.83
C PHE A 136 16.30 -1.30 -8.76
N GLN A 137 17.30 -0.48 -9.04
CA GLN A 137 18.36 -0.88 -9.97
C GLN A 137 19.33 -1.82 -9.29
N PHE A 138 19.93 -1.38 -8.19
CA PHE A 138 20.96 -2.16 -7.53
C PHE A 138 20.39 -3.33 -6.74
N PHE A 139 19.46 -3.09 -5.83
CA PHE A 139 19.03 -4.14 -4.91
C PHE A 139 18.18 -5.21 -5.61
N ILE A 140 17.08 -4.82 -6.25
CA ILE A 140 16.15 -5.76 -6.90
C ILE A 140 16.74 -6.31 -8.20
N GLN A 141 17.11 -5.44 -9.15
CA GLN A 141 17.49 -5.86 -10.51
C GLN A 141 18.95 -6.28 -10.64
N ARG A 142 19.80 -5.99 -9.63
CA ARG A 142 21.24 -6.29 -9.64
C ARG A 142 22.02 -5.59 -10.75
N GLU A 143 21.55 -4.41 -11.12
CA GLU A 143 22.15 -3.54 -12.13
C GLU A 143 22.96 -2.41 -11.48
N THR A 144 23.69 -1.67 -12.32
CA THR A 144 24.28 -0.40 -11.92
C THR A 144 23.16 0.62 -11.74
N GLU A 145 23.23 1.38 -10.63
CA GLU A 145 22.33 2.50 -10.35
C GLU A 145 22.36 3.53 -11.48
N ILE A 146 21.21 4.13 -11.80
CA ILE A 146 21.10 5.18 -12.83
C ILE A 146 22.07 6.30 -12.53
N TRP A 147 22.20 6.61 -11.25
CA TRP A 147 23.16 7.56 -10.71
C TRP A 147 24.56 7.44 -11.34
N ALA A 148 25.10 6.22 -11.39
CA ALA A 148 26.44 5.96 -11.91
C ALA A 148 26.43 5.57 -13.40
N ARG A 149 25.37 4.88 -13.84
CA ARG A 149 25.24 4.43 -15.23
C ARG A 149 25.18 5.60 -16.21
N ASP A 150 24.49 6.66 -15.81
CA ASP A 150 24.17 7.80 -16.69
C ASP A 150 24.97 9.07 -16.32
N GLY A 151 25.98 8.94 -15.44
CA GLY A 151 26.95 9.99 -15.11
C GLY A 151 26.41 11.11 -14.19
N TRP A 152 25.35 10.83 -13.42
CA TRP A 152 24.80 11.78 -12.47
C TRP A 152 25.72 11.99 -11.26
N ASP A 153 26.46 10.97 -10.85
CA ASP A 153 27.52 11.05 -9.83
C ASP A 153 28.59 12.09 -10.20
N GLU A 154 29.07 12.08 -11.43
CA GLU A 154 30.02 13.07 -11.93
C GLU A 154 29.40 14.47 -12.01
N LYS A 155 28.15 14.54 -12.49
CA LYS A 155 27.43 15.81 -12.65
C LYS A 155 27.16 16.51 -11.32
N PHE A 156 26.80 15.74 -10.29
CA PHE A 156 26.57 16.24 -8.94
C PHE A 156 27.88 16.32 -8.14
N GLY A 157 28.93 15.60 -8.54
CA GLY A 157 30.20 15.57 -7.80
C GLY A 157 30.09 14.84 -6.46
N LEU A 158 29.18 13.86 -6.33
CA LEU A 158 29.04 13.02 -5.14
C LEU A 158 29.43 11.57 -5.46
N PRO A 159 29.86 10.77 -4.46
CA PRO A 159 30.33 9.41 -4.70
C PRO A 159 29.29 8.49 -5.38
N VAL A 160 29.79 7.53 -6.17
CA VAL A 160 29.01 6.53 -6.94
C VAL A 160 27.93 5.79 -6.12
N ARG A 161 28.19 5.54 -4.83
CA ARG A 161 27.28 4.78 -3.94
C ARG A 161 26.63 5.65 -2.88
N ASP A 162 26.78 6.96 -2.98
CA ASP A 162 26.22 7.87 -2.02
C ASP A 162 24.71 7.99 -2.22
N ASN A 163 23.97 7.82 -1.13
CA ASN A 163 22.55 8.08 -1.06
C ASN A 163 22.18 8.88 0.20
N GLY A 164 23.15 9.40 0.95
CA GLY A 164 22.89 10.14 2.17
C GLY A 164 22.79 9.29 3.45
N PHE A 165 22.74 7.97 3.34
CA PHE A 165 22.79 7.10 4.52
C PHE A 165 24.13 7.30 5.27
N ASP A 166 24.07 7.37 6.59
CA ASP A 166 25.20 7.68 7.47
C ASP A 166 25.91 9.02 7.20
N HIS A 167 25.27 9.97 6.49
CA HIS A 167 25.81 11.32 6.40
C HIS A 167 25.91 11.97 7.78
N THR A 168 27.10 12.47 8.08
CA THR A 168 27.37 13.34 9.23
C THR A 168 26.72 14.72 9.04
N LEU A 169 26.58 15.46 10.14
CA LEU A 169 26.07 16.83 10.10
C LEU A 169 26.93 17.73 9.21
N GLU A 170 28.25 17.52 9.20
CA GLU A 170 29.19 18.23 8.35
C GLU A 170 28.97 17.91 6.86
N GLN A 171 28.72 16.65 6.51
CA GLN A 171 28.39 16.27 5.13
C GLN A 171 27.06 16.85 4.68
N VAL A 172 26.04 16.83 5.54
CA VAL A 172 24.74 17.48 5.26
C VAL A 172 24.90 18.99 5.09
N ALA A 173 25.68 19.63 5.96
CA ALA A 173 25.94 21.08 5.89
C ALA A 173 26.76 21.47 4.65
N ALA A 174 27.61 20.57 4.13
CA ALA A 174 28.39 20.76 2.92
C ALA A 174 27.64 20.37 1.63
N PHE A 175 26.38 19.92 1.72
CA PHE A 175 25.61 19.52 0.55
C PHE A 175 25.41 20.70 -0.41
N PRO A 176 25.82 20.59 -1.69
CA PRO A 176 25.74 21.70 -2.63
C PRO A 176 24.33 22.15 -2.98
N ALA A 177 24.19 23.42 -3.35
CA ALA A 177 22.97 23.95 -3.94
C ALA A 177 22.87 23.55 -5.42
N TYR A 178 22.20 22.44 -5.68
CA TYR A 178 21.95 21.98 -7.04
C TYR A 178 20.78 22.71 -7.70
N ASP A 179 20.80 22.73 -9.03
CA ASP A 179 19.68 23.21 -9.83
C ASP A 179 18.48 22.25 -9.69
N LEU A 180 17.31 22.79 -9.38
CA LEU A 180 16.11 22.00 -9.17
C LEU A 180 15.70 21.22 -10.42
N ALA A 181 15.82 21.81 -11.61
CA ALA A 181 15.44 21.13 -12.85
C ALA A 181 16.33 19.91 -13.12
N GLU A 182 17.62 19.99 -12.77
CA GLU A 182 18.53 18.84 -12.86
C GLU A 182 18.19 17.74 -11.86
N MET A 183 17.86 18.09 -10.62
CA MET A 183 17.40 17.11 -9.62
C MET A 183 16.10 16.41 -10.06
N LEU A 184 15.14 17.17 -10.59
CA LEU A 184 13.88 16.65 -11.10
C LEU A 184 14.08 15.78 -12.35
N LYS A 185 15.02 16.13 -13.21
CA LYS A 185 15.35 15.33 -14.39
C LYS A 185 15.88 13.95 -13.98
N TYR A 186 16.84 13.91 -13.06
CA TYR A 186 17.33 12.64 -12.51
C TYR A 186 16.19 11.83 -11.85
N GLY A 187 15.35 12.49 -11.04
CA GLY A 187 14.18 11.87 -10.44
C GLY A 187 13.20 11.26 -11.44
N ALA A 188 12.95 11.94 -12.56
CA ALA A 188 12.10 11.43 -13.63
C ALA A 188 12.69 10.19 -14.31
N GLU A 189 14.01 10.17 -14.55
CA GLU A 189 14.69 8.99 -15.11
C GLU A 189 14.60 7.78 -14.18
N VAL A 190 14.78 7.99 -12.87
CA VAL A 190 14.61 6.96 -11.84
C VAL A 190 13.18 6.44 -11.78
N ARG A 191 12.21 7.34 -11.67
CA ARG A 191 10.78 6.96 -11.58
C ARG A 191 10.32 6.20 -12.82
N ALA A 192 10.75 6.63 -14.01
CA ALA A 192 10.44 5.94 -15.26
C ALA A 192 10.99 4.50 -15.27
N ALA A 193 12.23 4.30 -14.81
CA ALA A 193 12.82 2.98 -14.70
C ALA A 193 12.09 2.10 -13.67
N THR A 194 11.72 2.64 -12.52
CA THR A 194 10.91 1.96 -11.48
C THR A 194 9.57 1.49 -12.04
N LEU A 195 8.82 2.37 -12.70
CA LEU A 195 7.50 2.03 -13.26
C LEU A 195 7.61 1.05 -14.44
N ASN A 196 8.67 1.14 -15.24
CA ASN A 196 8.94 0.14 -16.27
C ASN A 196 9.25 -1.24 -15.68
N TYR A 197 10.00 -1.29 -14.58
CA TYR A 197 10.23 -2.53 -13.85
C TYR A 197 8.90 -3.10 -13.31
N LEU A 198 8.06 -2.28 -12.67
CA LEU A 198 6.75 -2.68 -12.14
C LEU A 198 5.87 -3.38 -13.18
N LYS A 199 5.85 -2.89 -14.43
CA LYS A 199 5.08 -3.49 -15.54
C LYS A 199 5.50 -4.94 -15.85
N THR A 200 6.71 -5.34 -15.49
CA THR A 200 7.21 -6.71 -15.68
C THR A 200 6.92 -7.64 -14.51
N VAL A 201 6.52 -7.10 -13.35
CA VAL A 201 6.34 -7.88 -12.12
C VAL A 201 4.95 -8.50 -12.09
N THR A 202 4.90 -9.83 -12.04
CA THR A 202 3.67 -10.60 -11.84
C THR A 202 3.29 -10.69 -10.36
N PRO A 203 2.01 -10.94 -10.02
CA PRO A 203 1.59 -11.09 -8.62
C PRO A 203 2.40 -12.14 -7.83
N LYS A 204 2.81 -13.23 -8.46
CA LYS A 204 3.63 -14.29 -7.82
C LYS A 204 5.05 -13.84 -7.50
N GLN A 205 5.59 -12.86 -8.22
CA GLN A 205 6.94 -12.36 -8.00
C GLN A 205 7.02 -11.39 -6.81
N MET A 206 5.89 -10.84 -6.35
CA MET A 206 5.85 -9.92 -5.20
C MET A 206 6.42 -10.54 -3.91
N ASP A 207 6.36 -11.87 -3.78
CA ASP A 207 6.89 -12.62 -2.62
C ASP A 207 8.35 -13.06 -2.78
N ILE A 208 8.97 -12.85 -3.96
CA ILE A 208 10.37 -13.22 -4.19
C ILE A 208 11.28 -12.24 -3.45
N VAL A 209 12.26 -12.80 -2.74
CA VAL A 209 13.34 -12.06 -2.08
C VAL A 209 14.54 -11.95 -3.04
N PRO A 210 14.91 -10.75 -3.52
CA PRO A 210 15.96 -10.61 -4.54
C PRO A 210 17.38 -10.93 -4.03
N ARG A 211 17.64 -10.69 -2.73
CA ARG A 211 18.97 -10.85 -2.11
C ARG A 211 18.85 -11.35 -0.68
N GLU A 212 19.61 -12.40 -0.36
CA GLU A 212 19.66 -12.99 0.99
C GLU A 212 20.16 -12.03 2.08
N ALA A 213 20.85 -10.95 1.70
CA ALA A 213 21.35 -9.93 2.63
C ALA A 213 20.23 -9.14 3.36
N ARG A 214 19.00 -9.16 2.82
CA ARG A 214 17.79 -8.62 3.46
C ARG A 214 16.66 -9.65 3.26
N PRO A 215 16.66 -10.77 4.01
CA PRO A 215 15.71 -11.86 3.80
C PRO A 215 14.25 -11.44 4.01
N GLU A 216 14.03 -10.33 4.70
CA GLU A 216 12.73 -9.72 4.92
C GLU A 216 12.22 -8.88 3.75
N MET A 217 13.05 -8.51 2.78
CA MET A 217 12.72 -7.58 1.70
C MET A 217 12.37 -8.31 0.41
N SER A 218 11.12 -8.79 0.32
CA SER A 218 10.56 -9.25 -0.96
C SER A 218 10.30 -8.07 -1.91
N ILE A 219 10.14 -8.33 -3.22
CA ILE A 219 9.84 -7.30 -4.22
C ILE A 219 8.65 -6.43 -3.80
N GLY A 220 7.54 -7.04 -3.38
CA GLY A 220 6.36 -6.30 -2.91
C GLY A 220 6.62 -5.48 -1.65
N ARG A 221 7.44 -5.99 -0.72
CA ARG A 221 7.82 -5.24 0.50
C ARG A 221 8.75 -4.06 0.19
N ILE A 222 9.60 -4.18 -0.83
CA ILE A 222 10.44 -3.10 -1.32
C ILE A 222 9.59 -2.03 -2.02
N PHE A 223 8.66 -2.40 -2.92
CA PHE A 223 7.70 -1.43 -3.48
C PHE A 223 6.96 -0.67 -2.38
N ARG A 224 6.40 -1.37 -1.39
CA ARG A 224 5.76 -0.75 -0.22
C ARG A 224 6.71 0.14 0.59
N GLN A 225 7.97 -0.27 0.77
CA GLN A 225 8.98 0.52 1.47
C GLN A 225 9.26 1.82 0.72
N VAL A 226 9.51 1.75 -0.57
CA VAL A 226 9.87 2.93 -1.37
C VAL A 226 8.68 3.87 -1.50
N VAL A 227 7.45 3.36 -1.70
CA VAL A 227 6.23 4.20 -1.63
C VAL A 227 6.16 4.95 -0.30
N GLY A 228 6.36 4.27 0.83
CA GLY A 228 6.38 4.91 2.15
C GLY A 228 7.48 5.97 2.29
N GLU A 229 8.68 5.68 1.77
CA GLU A 229 9.83 6.57 1.81
C GLU A 229 9.57 7.88 1.06
N VAL A 230 9.04 7.79 -0.18
CA VAL A 230 8.82 8.97 -1.00
C VAL A 230 7.71 9.86 -0.43
N TYR A 231 6.60 9.29 0.06
CA TYR A 231 5.55 10.06 0.73
C TYR A 231 6.03 10.72 2.02
N GLN A 232 6.86 10.03 2.81
CA GLN A 232 7.40 10.57 4.05
C GLN A 232 8.28 11.80 3.77
N HIS A 233 9.20 11.69 2.81
CA HIS A 233 10.09 12.78 2.45
C HIS A 233 9.40 13.92 1.68
N GLN A 234 8.43 13.62 0.82
CA GLN A 234 7.55 14.61 0.22
C GLN A 234 6.83 15.44 1.30
N GLY A 235 6.30 14.78 2.33
CA GLY A 235 5.70 15.44 3.48
C GLY A 235 6.68 16.33 4.24
N HIS A 236 7.93 15.87 4.44
CA HIS A 236 8.99 16.70 5.04
C HIS A 236 9.28 17.95 4.19
N ILE A 237 9.38 17.83 2.87
CA ILE A 237 9.61 18.93 1.94
C ILE A 237 8.49 19.98 2.07
N ALA A 238 7.24 19.54 1.98
CA ALA A 238 6.08 20.42 2.10
C ALA A 238 6.03 21.13 3.46
N TYR A 239 6.31 20.39 4.55
CA TYR A 239 6.33 20.94 5.89
C TYR A 239 7.46 21.98 6.09
N LEU A 240 8.69 21.67 5.66
CA LEU A 240 9.83 22.57 5.78
C LEU A 240 9.62 23.86 4.98
N LYS A 241 9.09 23.76 3.76
CA LYS A 241 8.74 24.94 2.95
C LYS A 241 7.69 25.80 3.66
N GLY A 242 6.63 25.18 4.19
CA GLY A 242 5.60 25.88 4.95
C GLY A 242 6.16 26.56 6.20
N LEU A 243 7.05 25.88 6.94
CA LEU A 243 7.70 26.40 8.13
C LEU A 243 8.58 27.63 7.82
N GLN A 244 9.39 27.55 6.76
CA GLN A 244 10.26 28.66 6.33
C GLN A 244 9.48 29.89 5.87
N ARG A 245 8.31 29.70 5.24
CA ARG A 245 7.46 30.80 4.79
C ARG A 245 6.62 31.40 5.91
N SER A 246 6.20 30.59 6.88
CA SER A 246 5.40 31.02 8.02
C SER A 246 6.20 31.84 9.04
N GLY A 247 7.54 31.80 8.94
CA GLY A 247 8.45 32.64 9.73
C GLY A 247 8.74 34.02 9.14
N LYS A 248 8.14 34.38 8.00
CA LYS A 248 8.22 35.71 7.35
C LYS A 248 6.97 36.52 7.65
#